data_AF-A0A2T8HKZ4-F1
#
_entry.id   AF-A0A2T8HKZ4-F1
#
_cell.length_a   1.000
_cell.length_b   1.000
_cell.length_c   1.000
_cell.angle_alpha   90.00
_cell.angle_beta   90.00
_cell.angle_gamma   90.00
#
_symmetry.space_group_name_H-M   'P 1'
#
loop_
_entity.id
_entity.type
_entity.pdbx_description
1 polymer ?
#
loop_
_entity_poly.entity_id
_entity_poly.type
_entity_poly.pdbx_seq_one_letter_code
_entity_poly.pdbx_strand_id
1 'polypeptide(L)'
;MLIALLFILLVSSLVYAWYIHTQDDGLPIFITRILLPLAVGAAISSVLVSYLYQKNNFYVLLLPAERYAAHRFVLTFILTATAIVLFQPLFTSIRYNVGKVLHLQSVEEMPAYEQPTFLSLGEWHVDRMRVIPIHTYENGKGWNYNKVHLKSLFLLPIFSQKNAYQNAAKAWLAFKYENTISKEEFARNKGRPYFEQSLSHFKKINVGAFLYFELYDQGTEKQVLTQLARNHSYFKSSYSAVYQGNSVDRDWISLRYFVYTLLGFLLVVVPIYWLIIRYLIAIDGDDEQSLRHIE
;
A
#
# COMPACT_ATOMS: atom_id res chain seq x y z
N MET A 1 -17.41 -3.34 20.69
CA MET A 1 -16.05 -3.31 20.09
C MET A 1 -16.03 -3.65 18.61
N LEU A 2 -16.58 -4.79 18.17
CA LEU A 2 -16.65 -5.15 16.72
C LEU A 2 -17.33 -4.07 15.86
N ILE A 3 -18.48 -3.55 16.29
CA ILE A 3 -19.20 -2.47 15.60
C ILE A 3 -18.31 -1.21 15.47
N ALA A 4 -17.57 -0.86 16.53
CA ALA A 4 -16.66 0.28 16.51
C ALA A 4 -15.53 0.08 15.50
N LEU A 5 -14.95 -1.12 15.45
CA LEU A 5 -13.92 -1.47 14.47
C LEU A 5 -14.47 -1.39 13.03
N LEU A 6 -15.66 -1.94 12.78
CA LEU A 6 -16.32 -1.84 11.47
C LEU A 6 -16.57 -0.39 11.08
N PHE A 7 -16.98 0.44 12.03
CA PHE A 7 -17.20 1.87 11.80
C PHE A 7 -15.90 2.63 11.50
N ILE A 8 -14.81 2.33 12.22
CA ILE A 8 -13.47 2.87 11.93
C ILE A 8 -13.05 2.50 10.51
N LEU A 9 -13.19 1.23 10.13
CA LEU A 9 -12.85 0.75 8.80
C LEU A 9 -13.73 1.39 7.72
N LEU A 10 -15.02 1.54 7.96
CA LEU A 10 -15.95 2.17 7.04
C LEU A 10 -15.57 3.63 6.78
N VAL A 11 -15.42 4.43 7.84
CA VAL A 11 -15.04 5.85 7.72
C VAL A 11 -13.68 5.99 7.04
N SER A 12 -12.69 5.18 7.45
CA SER A 12 -11.37 5.18 6.83
C SER A 12 -11.44 4.84 5.34
N SER A 13 -12.27 3.86 4.98
CA SER A 13 -12.46 3.43 3.59
C SER A 13 -13.12 4.51 2.75
N LEU A 14 -14.15 5.18 3.27
CA LEU A 14 -14.85 6.25 2.56
C LEU A 14 -13.93 7.46 2.33
N VAL A 15 -13.20 7.89 3.36
CA VAL A 15 -12.26 9.02 3.22
C VAL A 15 -11.14 8.66 2.24
N TYR A 16 -10.61 7.44 2.29
CA TYR A 16 -9.58 7.00 1.35
C TYR A 16 -10.11 6.84 -0.08
N ALA A 17 -11.32 6.29 -0.26
CA ALA A 17 -11.97 6.16 -1.55
C ALA A 17 -12.22 7.53 -2.19
N TRP A 18 -12.65 8.51 -1.40
CA TRP A 18 -12.79 9.89 -1.86
C TRP A 18 -11.43 10.48 -2.28
N TYR A 19 -10.40 10.33 -1.44
CA TYR A 19 -9.04 10.80 -1.72
C TYR A 19 -8.47 10.20 -3.03
N ILE A 20 -8.58 8.88 -3.24
CA ILE A 20 -8.01 8.22 -4.43
C ILE A 20 -8.81 8.53 -5.70
N HIS A 21 -10.10 8.84 -5.56
CA HIS A 21 -10.96 9.24 -6.68
C HIS A 21 -10.63 10.67 -7.15
N THR A 22 -10.40 11.58 -6.20
CA THR A 22 -10.10 12.99 -6.48
C THR A 22 -8.63 13.27 -6.75
N GLN A 23 -7.77 12.24 -6.72
CA GLN A 23 -6.34 12.41 -6.52
C GLN A 23 -5.69 13.35 -7.56
N ASP A 24 -5.25 14.51 -7.06
CA ASP A 24 -4.09 15.28 -7.51
C ASP A 24 -2.89 14.82 -6.66
N ASP A 25 -1.73 14.67 -7.29
CA ASP A 25 -0.57 13.84 -6.92
C ASP A 25 0.20 14.19 -5.61
N GLY A 26 -0.40 14.95 -4.67
CA GLY A 26 0.32 15.67 -3.62
C GLY A 26 0.69 14.89 -2.35
N LEU A 27 0.03 13.76 -2.02
CA LEU A 27 0.26 13.05 -0.75
C LEU A 27 0.95 11.69 -0.93
N PRO A 28 2.05 11.41 -0.19
CA PRO A 28 2.66 10.09 -0.12
C PRO A 28 1.66 9.02 0.32
N ILE A 29 1.62 7.91 -0.41
CA ILE A 29 0.75 6.75 -0.14
C ILE A 29 0.91 6.21 1.29
N PHE A 30 2.12 6.25 1.86
CA PHE A 30 2.36 5.82 3.24
C PHE A 30 1.55 6.62 4.28
N ILE A 31 1.38 7.92 4.06
CA ILE A 31 0.63 8.82 4.96
C ILE A 31 -0.83 8.37 4.98
N THR A 32 -1.46 8.19 3.82
CA THR A 32 -2.87 7.79 3.74
C THR A 32 -3.10 6.35 4.16
N ARG A 33 -2.10 5.47 4.01
CA ARG A 33 -2.18 4.06 4.39
C ARG A 33 -2.10 3.81 5.91
N ILE A 34 -1.37 4.64 6.66
CA ILE A 34 -1.15 4.43 8.10
C ILE A 34 -1.80 5.52 8.94
N LEU A 35 -1.59 6.80 8.63
CA LEU A 35 -2.06 7.89 9.48
C LEU A 35 -3.58 8.04 9.44
N LEU A 36 -4.22 7.70 8.32
CA LEU A 36 -5.66 7.78 8.17
C LEU A 36 -6.41 6.81 9.09
N PRO A 37 -6.19 5.48 9.05
CA PRO A 37 -6.83 4.56 10.00
C PRO A 37 -6.38 4.81 11.44
N LEU A 38 -5.18 5.36 11.66
CA LEU A 38 -4.71 5.73 13.00
C LEU A 38 -5.48 6.93 13.58
N ALA A 39 -5.64 8.01 12.81
CA ALA A 39 -6.35 9.21 13.24
C ALA A 39 -7.85 8.93 13.44
N VAL A 40 -8.48 8.25 12.47
CA VAL A 40 -9.88 7.85 12.55
C VAL A 40 -10.09 6.87 13.71
N GLY A 41 -9.19 5.89 13.86
CA GLY A 41 -9.21 4.92 14.95
C GLY A 41 -9.10 5.56 16.32
N ALA A 42 -8.14 6.47 16.51
CA ALA A 42 -7.95 7.20 17.77
C ALA A 42 -9.15 8.08 18.11
N ALA A 43 -9.68 8.83 17.14
CA ALA A 43 -10.84 9.71 17.36
C ALA A 43 -12.10 8.92 17.74
N ILE A 44 -12.47 7.91 16.95
CA ILE A 44 -13.67 7.10 17.20
C ILE A 44 -13.52 6.27 18.47
N SER A 45 -12.36 5.66 18.70
CA SER A 45 -12.12 4.88 19.91
C SER A 45 -12.18 5.76 21.16
N SER A 46 -11.61 6.97 21.12
CA SER A 46 -11.67 7.89 22.26
C SER A 46 -13.11 8.28 22.62
N VAL A 47 -13.96 8.57 21.62
CA VAL A 47 -15.38 8.92 21.83
C VAL A 47 -16.17 7.71 22.33
N LEU A 48 -16.01 6.55 21.69
CA LEU A 48 -16.75 5.34 22.02
C LEU A 48 -16.40 4.81 23.40
N VAL A 49 -15.11 4.84 23.75
CA VAL A 49 -14.65 4.42 25.07
C VAL A 49 -15.14 5.40 26.14
N SER A 50 -15.06 6.73 25.92
CA SER A 50 -15.67 7.72 26.83
C SER A 50 -17.17 7.46 27.02
N TYR A 51 -17.91 7.22 25.94
CA TYR A 51 -19.36 7.00 26.00
C TYR A 51 -19.74 5.74 26.77
N LEU A 52 -19.04 4.62 26.51
CA LEU A 52 -19.27 3.36 27.22
C LEU A 52 -19.04 3.52 28.73
N TYR A 53 -17.95 4.19 29.12
CA TYR A 53 -17.64 4.39 30.54
C TYR A 53 -18.53 5.44 31.23
N GLN A 54 -18.97 6.49 30.52
CA GLN A 54 -19.85 7.51 31.10
C GLN A 54 -21.29 7.01 31.27
N LYS A 55 -21.75 6.13 30.38
CA LYS A 55 -23.12 5.59 30.41
C LYS A 55 -23.27 4.37 31.31
N ASN A 56 -22.26 3.50 31.35
CA ASN A 56 -22.22 2.38 32.28
C ASN A 56 -21.51 2.82 33.58
N ASN A 57 -22.26 3.49 34.47
CA ASN A 57 -21.84 3.77 35.86
C ASN A 57 -21.26 2.54 36.60
N PHE A 58 -21.54 1.33 36.10
CA PHE A 58 -21.04 0.06 36.62
C PHE A 58 -19.50 -0.07 36.59
N TYR A 59 -18.82 0.41 35.55
CA TYR A 59 -17.35 0.29 35.46
C TYR A 59 -16.58 1.34 36.27
N VAL A 60 -17.24 2.47 36.60
CA VAL A 60 -16.66 3.54 37.41
C VAL A 60 -16.67 3.17 38.90
N LEU A 61 -17.55 2.25 39.33
CA LEU A 61 -17.66 1.82 40.72
C LEU A 61 -16.62 0.76 41.14
N LEU A 62 -16.08 -0.03 40.19
CA LEU A 62 -15.28 -1.22 40.48
C LEU A 62 -13.77 -1.06 40.24
N LEU A 63 -13.34 -0.07 39.44
CA LEU A 63 -11.92 0.11 39.08
C LEU A 63 -11.33 1.40 39.69
N PRO A 64 -10.18 1.33 40.39
CA PRO A 64 -9.43 2.51 40.78
C PRO A 64 -9.15 3.42 39.58
N ALA A 65 -9.23 4.75 39.76
CA ALA A 65 -9.09 5.74 38.69
C ALA A 65 -7.80 5.59 37.83
N GLU A 66 -6.73 5.05 38.41
CA GLU A 66 -5.48 4.76 37.69
C GLU A 66 -5.59 3.53 36.76
N ARG A 67 -6.30 2.47 37.17
CA ARG A 67 -6.57 1.28 36.34
C ARG A 67 -7.56 1.61 35.22
N TYR A 68 -8.45 2.57 35.45
CA TYR A 68 -9.40 3.08 34.45
C TYR A 68 -8.71 3.71 33.24
N ALA A 69 -7.73 4.59 33.47
CA ALA A 69 -6.99 5.25 32.39
C ALA A 69 -6.18 4.24 31.57
N ALA A 70 -5.52 3.28 32.24
CA ALA A 70 -4.76 2.22 31.60
C ALA A 70 -5.66 1.31 30.74
N HIS A 71 -6.81 0.87 31.25
CA HIS A 71 -7.73 0.01 30.50
C HIS A 71 -8.29 0.71 29.25
N ARG A 72 -8.68 1.98 29.38
CA ARG A 72 -9.14 2.81 28.26
C ARG A 72 -8.06 2.96 27.19
N PHE A 73 -6.82 3.19 27.60
CA PHE A 73 -5.68 3.26 26.68
C PHE A 73 -5.47 1.94 25.93
N VAL A 74 -5.46 0.81 26.65
CA VAL A 74 -5.27 -0.52 26.06
C VAL A 74 -6.37 -0.86 25.04
N LEU A 75 -7.64 -0.60 25.36
CA LEU A 75 -8.75 -0.85 24.42
C LEU A 75 -8.65 0.02 23.16
N THR A 76 -8.33 1.30 23.34
CA THR A 76 -8.13 2.24 22.24
C THR A 76 -6.96 1.80 21.35
N PHE A 77 -5.87 1.36 21.96
CA PHE A 77 -4.69 0.86 21.25
C PHE A 77 -5.02 -0.41 20.44
N ILE A 78 -5.68 -1.40 21.05
CA ILE A 78 -6.06 -2.64 20.38
C ILE A 78 -7.01 -2.36 19.20
N LEU A 79 -8.03 -1.53 19.39
CA LEU A 79 -8.98 -1.14 18.33
C LEU A 79 -8.26 -0.46 17.16
N THR A 80 -7.41 0.51 17.46
CA THR A 80 -6.69 1.28 16.44
C THR A 80 -5.66 0.42 15.71
N ALA A 81 -4.87 -0.38 16.43
CA ALA A 81 -3.89 -1.28 15.83
C ALA A 81 -4.56 -2.33 14.93
N THR A 82 -5.66 -2.92 15.38
CA THR A 82 -6.45 -3.87 14.59
C THR A 82 -6.99 -3.22 13.31
N ALA A 83 -7.51 -1.99 13.42
CA ALA A 83 -7.98 -1.22 12.27
C ALA A 83 -6.85 -0.97 11.26
N ILE A 84 -5.66 -0.55 11.72
CA ILE A 84 -4.51 -0.32 10.83
C ILE A 84 -4.15 -1.60 10.07
N VAL A 85 -4.10 -2.76 10.75
CA VAL A 85 -3.76 -4.05 10.15
C VAL A 85 -4.78 -4.46 9.10
N LEU A 86 -6.06 -4.43 9.41
CA LEU A 86 -7.13 -4.78 8.46
C LEU A 86 -7.26 -3.77 7.32
N PHE A 87 -6.90 -2.51 7.57
CA PHE A 87 -6.90 -1.48 6.54
C PHE A 87 -5.79 -1.68 5.50
N GLN A 88 -4.71 -2.42 5.81
CA GLN A 88 -3.62 -2.66 4.84
C GLN A 88 -4.12 -3.35 3.55
N PRO A 89 -4.75 -4.54 3.60
CA PRO A 89 -5.33 -5.16 2.40
C PRO A 89 -6.52 -4.35 1.85
N LEU A 90 -7.32 -3.72 2.72
CA LEU A 90 -8.49 -2.96 2.29
C LEU A 90 -8.11 -1.72 1.47
N PHE A 91 -7.03 -1.04 1.87
CA PHE A 91 -6.42 0.07 1.12
C PHE A 91 -6.11 -0.34 -0.31
N THR A 92 -5.45 -1.49 -0.48
CA THR A 92 -5.12 -2.01 -1.82
C THR A 92 -6.40 -2.32 -2.60
N SER A 93 -7.37 -3.00 -1.98
CA SER A 93 -8.67 -3.27 -2.60
C SER A 93 -9.36 -1.99 -3.11
N ILE A 94 -9.41 -0.95 -2.29
CA ILE A 94 -10.04 0.33 -2.64
C ILE A 94 -9.27 1.03 -3.77
N ARG A 95 -7.94 1.05 -3.70
CA ARG A 95 -7.09 1.67 -4.73
C ARG A 95 -7.40 1.09 -6.11
N TYR A 96 -7.38 -0.25 -6.24
CA TYR A 96 -7.60 -0.89 -7.54
C TYR A 96 -9.04 -0.80 -8.03
N ASN A 97 -10.03 -0.72 -7.13
CA ASN A 97 -11.44 -0.62 -7.50
C ASN A 97 -11.85 0.84 -7.85
N VAL A 98 -11.49 1.81 -7.00
CA VAL A 98 -12.00 3.19 -7.05
C VAL A 98 -11.01 4.21 -7.64
N GLY A 99 -9.73 3.84 -7.79
CA GLY A 99 -8.70 4.76 -8.30
C GLY A 99 -9.04 5.33 -9.69
N LYS A 100 -8.73 6.62 -9.90
CA LYS A 100 -9.03 7.34 -11.14
C LYS A 100 -8.35 6.65 -12.34
N VAL A 101 -9.15 6.33 -13.36
CA VAL A 101 -8.67 5.74 -14.61
C VAL A 101 -8.86 6.74 -15.72
N LEU A 102 -7.79 7.03 -16.44
CA LEU A 102 -7.84 7.79 -17.68
C LEU A 102 -7.77 6.82 -18.86
N HIS A 103 -8.81 6.83 -19.68
CA HIS A 103 -8.85 6.09 -20.93
C HIS A 103 -8.49 7.04 -22.07
N LEU A 104 -7.39 6.76 -22.77
CA LEU A 104 -6.98 7.53 -23.95
C LEU A 104 -6.95 6.62 -25.18
N GLN A 105 -7.30 7.17 -26.34
CA GLN A 105 -7.15 6.43 -27.59
C GLN A 105 -5.68 6.37 -28.00
N SER A 106 -4.92 7.43 -27.74
CA SER A 106 -3.49 7.52 -28.01
C SER A 106 -2.75 8.16 -26.84
N VAL A 107 -1.50 7.74 -26.61
CA VAL A 107 -0.63 8.39 -25.61
C VAL A 107 -0.36 9.87 -25.92
N GLU A 108 -0.57 10.30 -27.17
CA GLU A 108 -0.43 11.71 -27.57
C GLU A 108 -1.50 12.61 -26.96
N GLU A 109 -2.65 12.08 -26.56
CA GLU A 109 -3.73 12.82 -25.90
C GLU A 109 -3.42 13.08 -24.41
N MET A 110 -2.30 12.55 -23.92
CA MET A 110 -1.95 12.65 -22.51
C MET A 110 -1.72 14.12 -22.09
N PRO A 111 -2.49 14.62 -21.10
CA PRO A 111 -2.29 15.96 -20.56
C PRO A 111 -0.95 16.04 -19.81
N ALA A 112 -0.29 17.20 -19.86
CA ALA A 112 1.05 17.37 -19.28
C ALA A 112 1.10 17.33 -17.75
N TYR A 113 -0.02 17.66 -17.09
CA TYR A 113 -0.07 17.83 -15.63
C TYR A 113 -0.90 16.76 -14.90
N GLU A 114 -1.72 15.96 -15.60
CA GLU A 114 -2.45 14.88 -14.94
C GLU A 114 -1.63 13.59 -14.89
N GLN A 115 -1.58 12.99 -13.70
CA GLN A 115 -1.01 11.67 -13.48
C GLN A 115 -2.11 10.77 -12.89
N PRO A 116 -3.00 10.21 -13.71
CA PRO A 116 -4.07 9.35 -13.23
C PRO A 116 -3.48 8.10 -12.57
N THR A 117 -4.15 7.60 -11.52
CA THR A 117 -3.72 6.37 -10.81
C THR A 117 -3.57 5.20 -11.77
N PHE A 118 -4.47 5.10 -12.75
CA PHE A 118 -4.41 4.13 -13.83
C PHE A 118 -4.56 4.82 -15.19
N LEU A 119 -3.75 4.38 -16.15
CA LEU A 119 -3.84 4.77 -17.55
C LEU A 119 -4.22 3.56 -18.39
N SER A 120 -5.21 3.69 -19.25
CA SER A 120 -5.58 2.70 -20.25
C SER A 120 -5.41 3.32 -21.62
N LEU A 121 -4.65 2.65 -22.50
CA LEU A 121 -4.29 3.15 -23.83
C LEU A 121 -4.83 2.19 -24.89
N GLY A 122 -5.58 2.71 -25.86
CA GLY A 122 -6.02 1.95 -27.03
C GLY A 122 -4.89 1.67 -28.02
N GLU A 123 -4.19 2.72 -28.45
CA GLU A 123 -3.09 2.66 -29.42
C GLU A 123 -1.78 3.08 -28.74
N TRP A 124 -0.85 2.15 -28.61
CA TRP A 124 0.48 2.43 -28.05
C TRP A 124 1.54 1.42 -28.51
N HIS A 125 2.80 1.84 -28.42
CA HIS A 125 3.99 1.09 -28.80
C HIS A 125 5.11 1.33 -27.78
N VAL A 126 5.94 0.30 -27.55
CA VAL A 126 7.13 0.40 -26.70
C VAL A 126 8.34 -0.18 -27.41
N ASP A 127 9.45 0.56 -27.35
CA ASP A 127 10.72 0.10 -27.90
C ASP A 127 11.59 -0.57 -26.84
N ARG A 128 11.73 -1.89 -26.93
CA ARG A 128 12.56 -2.68 -26.01
C ARG A 128 14.06 -2.60 -26.31
N MET A 129 14.46 -2.01 -27.43
CA MET A 129 15.86 -1.85 -27.81
C MET A 129 16.52 -0.66 -27.10
N ARG A 130 15.72 0.30 -26.62
CA ARG A 130 16.19 1.54 -25.98
C ARG A 130 15.76 1.62 -24.51
N VAL A 131 16.20 0.63 -23.75
CA VAL A 131 15.94 0.52 -22.31
C VAL A 131 17.07 1.16 -21.53
N ILE A 132 16.75 1.88 -20.46
CA ILE A 132 17.74 2.31 -19.46
C ILE A 132 17.73 1.30 -18.31
N PRO A 133 18.74 0.40 -18.20
CA PRO A 133 18.94 -0.39 -17.00
C PRO A 133 19.64 0.45 -15.92
N ILE A 134 19.10 0.43 -14.70
CA ILE A 134 19.73 0.97 -13.51
C ILE A 134 19.91 -0.20 -12.56
N HIS A 135 21.16 -0.58 -12.32
CA HIS A 135 21.49 -1.60 -11.34
C HIS A 135 22.02 -0.92 -10.09
N THR A 136 21.36 -1.17 -8.96
CA THR A 136 21.81 -0.69 -7.66
C THR A 136 21.97 -1.86 -6.71
N TYR A 137 22.83 -1.68 -5.72
CA TYR A 137 22.97 -2.61 -4.62
C TYR A 137 23.07 -1.85 -3.31
N GLU A 138 22.50 -2.43 -2.25
CA GLU A 138 22.54 -1.90 -0.90
C GLU A 138 22.90 -3.01 0.07
N ASN A 139 23.82 -2.71 0.99
CA ASN A 139 24.15 -3.66 2.06
C ASN A 139 22.98 -3.73 3.04
N GLY A 140 22.60 -4.96 3.42
CA GLY A 140 21.60 -5.17 4.45
C GLY A 140 22.02 -4.56 5.79
N LYS A 141 21.04 -4.06 6.55
CA LYS A 141 21.23 -3.49 7.89
C LYS A 141 20.56 -4.38 8.95
N GLY A 142 20.99 -4.25 10.20
CA GLY A 142 20.42 -5.00 11.33
C GLY A 142 20.56 -6.52 11.19
N TRP A 143 19.47 -7.26 11.34
CA TRP A 143 19.46 -8.73 11.25
C TRP A 143 19.83 -9.29 9.87
N ASN A 144 19.83 -8.47 8.82
CA ASN A 144 20.25 -8.85 7.47
C ASN A 144 21.67 -8.39 7.11
N TYR A 145 22.55 -8.14 8.10
CA TYR A 145 23.89 -7.59 7.86
C TYR A 145 24.77 -8.43 6.91
N ASN A 146 24.55 -9.74 6.81
CA ASN A 146 25.27 -10.64 5.91
C ASN A 146 24.67 -10.76 4.51
N LYS A 147 23.67 -9.93 4.19
CA LYS A 147 22.97 -9.92 2.91
C LYS A 147 23.25 -8.64 2.13
N VAL A 148 23.12 -8.74 0.81
CA VAL A 148 23.17 -7.63 -0.14
C VAL A 148 21.85 -7.62 -0.91
N HIS A 149 21.17 -6.49 -0.89
CA HIS A 149 19.95 -6.26 -1.66
C HIS A 149 20.34 -5.75 -3.03
N LEU A 150 19.99 -6.50 -4.07
CA LEU A 150 20.22 -6.16 -5.46
C LEU A 150 18.92 -5.67 -6.09
N LYS A 151 19.04 -4.64 -6.92
CA LYS A 151 17.89 -4.05 -7.58
C LYS A 151 18.21 -3.72 -9.03
N SER A 152 17.27 -4.02 -9.91
CA SER A 152 17.32 -3.63 -11.33
C SER A 152 16.06 -2.86 -11.67
N LEU A 153 16.22 -1.63 -12.14
CA LEU A 153 15.15 -0.83 -12.71
C LEU A 153 15.36 -0.75 -14.21
N PHE A 154 14.30 -0.99 -14.97
CA PHE A 154 14.30 -0.80 -16.42
C PHE A 154 13.25 0.24 -16.77
N LEU A 155 13.64 1.26 -17.51
CA LEU A 155 12.74 2.33 -17.97
C LEU A 155 12.55 2.25 -19.49
N LEU A 156 11.29 2.33 -19.92
CA LEU A 156 10.86 2.26 -21.32
C LEU A 156 9.98 3.46 -21.68
N PRO A 157 10.22 4.14 -22.83
CA PRO A 157 9.29 5.15 -23.33
C PRO A 157 8.04 4.51 -23.95
N ILE A 158 6.88 5.13 -23.73
CA ILE A 158 5.62 4.79 -24.41
C ILE A 158 5.41 5.78 -25.57
N PHE A 159 5.14 5.25 -26.75
CA PHE A 159 4.83 6.00 -27.95
C PHE A 159 3.44 5.66 -28.50
N SER A 160 2.92 6.52 -29.36
CA SER A 160 1.81 6.18 -30.26
C SER A 160 2.32 5.24 -31.35
N GLN A 161 1.48 4.33 -31.86
CA GLN A 161 1.89 3.43 -32.95
C GLN A 161 2.11 4.21 -34.25
N LYS A 162 1.23 5.17 -34.57
CA LYS A 162 1.30 6.00 -35.78
C LYS A 162 2.55 6.87 -35.87
N ASN A 163 2.98 7.45 -34.75
CA ASN A 163 4.05 8.47 -34.71
C ASN A 163 5.23 8.05 -33.84
N ALA A 164 5.50 6.75 -33.75
CA ALA A 164 6.61 6.24 -32.94
C ALA A 164 7.92 6.97 -33.30
N TYR A 165 8.66 7.42 -32.28
CA TYR A 165 9.96 8.11 -32.40
C TYR A 165 9.96 9.50 -33.05
N GLN A 166 8.83 9.97 -33.59
CA GLN A 166 8.74 11.32 -34.17
C GLN A 166 8.55 12.39 -33.09
N ASN A 167 7.84 12.03 -32.01
CA ASN A 167 7.50 12.91 -30.90
C ASN A 167 8.18 12.48 -29.59
N ALA A 168 8.32 13.41 -28.65
CA ALA A 168 8.79 13.12 -27.30
C ALA A 168 7.84 12.15 -26.58
N ALA A 169 8.39 11.18 -25.84
CA ALA A 169 7.59 10.23 -25.08
C ALA A 169 6.84 10.94 -23.95
N LYS A 170 5.50 10.89 -23.96
CA LYS A 170 4.66 11.55 -22.93
C LYS A 170 4.50 10.71 -21.65
N ALA A 171 4.72 9.41 -21.76
CA ALA A 171 4.65 8.47 -20.63
C ALA A 171 5.77 7.44 -20.71
N TRP A 172 6.08 6.85 -19.56
CA TRP A 172 7.14 5.86 -19.42
C TRP A 172 6.67 4.66 -18.61
N LEU A 173 7.22 3.48 -18.87
CA LEU A 173 7.05 2.26 -18.08
C LEU A 173 8.33 1.91 -17.33
N ALA A 174 8.20 1.69 -16.02
CA ALA A 174 9.28 1.29 -15.15
C ALA A 174 9.05 -0.14 -14.63
N PHE A 175 10.02 -1.01 -14.84
CA PHE A 175 10.02 -2.39 -14.37
C PHE A 175 11.02 -2.50 -13.22
N LYS A 176 10.56 -3.05 -12.10
CA LYS A 176 11.36 -3.18 -10.89
C LYS A 176 11.59 -4.66 -10.59
N TYR A 177 12.86 -5.02 -10.46
CA TYR A 177 13.30 -6.32 -9.98
C TYR A 177 14.08 -6.11 -8.69
N GLU A 178 13.84 -6.96 -7.70
CA GLU A 178 14.59 -6.99 -6.45
C GLU A 178 14.94 -8.43 -6.08
N ASN A 179 16.15 -8.64 -5.55
CA ASN A 179 16.55 -9.89 -4.94
C ASN A 179 17.51 -9.63 -3.78
N THR A 180 17.60 -10.56 -2.84
CA THR A 180 18.52 -10.49 -1.70
C THR A 180 19.43 -11.69 -1.72
N ILE A 181 20.73 -11.47 -1.85
CA ILE A 181 21.74 -12.53 -1.87
C ILE A 181 22.71 -12.40 -0.69
N SER A 182 23.52 -13.42 -0.43
CA SER A 182 24.56 -13.34 0.61
C SER A 182 25.73 -12.45 0.14
N LYS A 183 26.47 -11.88 1.10
CA LYS A 183 27.70 -11.13 0.78
C LYS A 183 28.76 -11.98 0.07
N GLU A 184 28.86 -13.25 0.42
CA GLU A 184 29.79 -14.19 -0.23
C GLU A 184 29.44 -14.41 -1.70
N GLU A 185 28.16 -14.58 -2.00
CA GLU A 185 27.67 -14.73 -3.37
C GLU A 185 27.89 -13.43 -4.17
N PHE A 186 27.63 -12.28 -3.56
CA PHE A 186 27.91 -10.98 -4.16
C PHE A 186 29.40 -10.77 -4.40
N ALA A 187 30.28 -11.19 -3.50
CA ALA A 187 31.73 -11.07 -3.68
C ALA A 187 32.25 -11.88 -4.88
N ARG A 188 31.66 -13.06 -5.14
CA ARG A 188 32.07 -13.94 -6.25
C ARG A 188 31.70 -13.37 -7.62
N ASN A 189 30.45 -12.91 -7.78
CA ASN A 189 29.91 -12.59 -9.11
C ASN A 189 29.31 -11.17 -9.23
N LYS A 190 29.41 -10.35 -8.18
CA LYS A 190 28.89 -8.96 -8.11
C LYS A 190 27.42 -8.82 -8.53
N GLY A 191 26.61 -9.84 -8.26
CA GLY A 191 25.19 -9.85 -8.63
C GLY A 191 24.90 -10.04 -10.13
N ARG A 192 25.92 -10.32 -10.96
CA ARG A 192 25.76 -10.49 -12.41
C ARG A 192 24.69 -11.53 -12.81
N PRO A 193 24.61 -12.73 -12.20
CA PRO A 193 23.58 -13.71 -12.56
C PRO A 193 22.16 -13.15 -12.39
N TYR A 194 21.93 -12.40 -11.30
CA TYR A 194 20.66 -11.75 -11.04
C TYR A 194 20.33 -10.66 -12.07
N PHE A 195 21.30 -9.82 -12.43
CA PHE A 195 21.10 -8.77 -13.43
C PHE A 195 20.80 -9.33 -14.82
N GLU A 196 21.51 -10.39 -15.23
CA GLU A 196 21.27 -11.09 -16.49
C GLU A 196 19.90 -11.78 -16.50
N GLN A 197 19.52 -12.43 -15.41
CA GLN A 197 18.19 -13.03 -15.26
C GLN A 197 17.08 -11.97 -15.32
N SER A 198 17.26 -10.83 -14.65
CA SER A 198 16.30 -9.72 -14.66
C SER A 198 16.10 -9.18 -16.08
N LEU A 199 17.20 -8.98 -16.82
CA LEU A 199 17.16 -8.53 -18.21
C LEU A 199 16.50 -9.58 -19.13
N SER A 200 16.82 -10.86 -18.94
CA SER A 200 16.24 -11.97 -19.71
C SER A 200 14.73 -12.07 -19.50
N HIS A 201 14.27 -11.97 -18.24
CA HIS A 201 12.85 -11.94 -17.92
C HIS A 201 12.17 -10.72 -18.56
N PHE A 202 12.74 -9.52 -18.37
CA PHE A 202 12.22 -8.29 -18.95
C PHE A 202 12.03 -8.37 -20.47
N LYS A 203 13.01 -8.94 -21.20
CA LYS A 203 12.90 -9.13 -22.66
C LYS A 203 11.74 -10.03 -23.08
N LYS A 204 11.37 -11.01 -22.25
CA LYS A 204 10.32 -12.00 -22.52
C LYS A 204 8.91 -11.52 -22.16
N ILE A 205 8.76 -10.50 -21.32
CA ILE A 205 7.43 -9.99 -20.92
C ILE A 205 6.66 -9.52 -22.16
N ASN A 206 5.40 -9.91 -22.29
CA ASN A 206 4.52 -9.34 -23.31
C ASN A 206 3.88 -8.04 -22.79
N VAL A 207 4.63 -6.94 -22.86
CA VAL A 207 4.15 -5.62 -22.42
C VAL A 207 2.88 -5.22 -23.18
N GLY A 208 2.80 -5.55 -24.48
CA GLY A 208 1.67 -5.18 -25.38
C GLY A 208 0.30 -5.69 -24.93
N ALA A 209 0.26 -6.68 -24.05
CA ALA A 209 -0.98 -7.24 -23.50
C ALA A 209 -1.48 -6.50 -22.24
N PHE A 210 -0.79 -5.46 -21.78
CA PHE A 210 -1.19 -4.74 -20.57
C PHE A 210 -2.40 -3.85 -20.85
N LEU A 211 -3.49 -4.07 -20.10
CA LEU A 211 -4.74 -3.33 -20.23
C LEU A 211 -4.71 -1.99 -19.46
N TYR A 212 -3.99 -1.98 -18.33
CA TYR A 212 -3.86 -0.84 -17.45
C TYR A 212 -2.41 -0.65 -17.03
N PHE A 213 -1.97 0.60 -17.04
CA PHE A 213 -0.70 1.04 -16.49
C PHE A 213 -0.96 1.75 -15.17
N GLU A 214 -0.46 1.19 -14.07
CA GLU A 214 -0.57 1.79 -12.75
C GLU A 214 0.51 2.85 -12.54
N LEU A 215 0.18 4.02 -11.99
CA LEU A 215 1.17 5.05 -11.71
C LEU A 215 2.23 4.54 -10.72
N TYR A 216 3.50 4.86 -10.96
CA TYR A 216 4.56 4.52 -10.02
C TYR A 216 4.36 5.28 -8.71
N ASP A 217 4.49 4.58 -7.59
CA ASP A 217 4.27 5.16 -6.26
C ASP A 217 5.28 6.28 -5.96
N GLN A 218 4.82 7.33 -5.28
CA GLN A 218 5.67 8.44 -4.86
C GLN A 218 6.82 7.97 -3.97
N GLY A 219 8.03 8.47 -4.20
CA GLY A 219 9.22 8.12 -3.44
C GLY A 219 10.53 8.47 -4.15
N THR A 220 11.67 8.15 -3.53
CA THR A 220 13.01 8.39 -4.09
C THR A 220 13.20 7.68 -5.43
N GLU A 221 12.64 6.48 -5.58
CA GLU A 221 12.69 5.72 -6.83
C GLU A 221 11.95 6.44 -7.97
N LYS A 222 10.72 6.92 -7.73
CA LYS A 222 9.95 7.69 -8.71
C LYS A 222 10.71 8.95 -9.12
N GLN A 223 11.34 9.64 -8.17
CA GLN A 223 12.14 10.83 -8.44
C GLN A 223 13.32 10.52 -9.38
N VAL A 224 14.07 9.44 -9.10
CA VAL A 224 15.17 8.98 -9.96
C VAL A 224 14.67 8.63 -11.36
N LEU A 225 13.59 7.84 -11.46
CA LEU A 225 13.00 7.46 -12.75
C LEU A 225 12.49 8.68 -13.54
N THR A 226 11.88 9.65 -12.85
CA THR A 226 11.40 10.89 -13.45
C THR A 226 12.55 11.75 -13.96
N GLN A 227 13.63 11.87 -13.20
CA GLN A 227 14.83 12.60 -13.62
C GLN A 227 15.47 11.95 -14.84
N LEU A 228 15.53 10.62 -14.88
CA LEU A 228 16.05 9.88 -16.03
C LEU A 228 15.16 10.01 -17.26
N ALA A 229 13.85 9.98 -17.09
CA ALA A 229 12.89 10.26 -18.16
C ALA A 229 13.06 11.66 -18.76
N ARG A 230 13.27 12.68 -17.91
CA ARG A 230 13.46 14.08 -18.34
C ARG A 230 14.80 14.33 -19.02
N ASN A 231 15.86 13.70 -18.53
CA ASN A 231 17.24 13.91 -19.02
C ASN A 231 17.69 12.87 -20.06
N HIS A 232 16.75 12.10 -20.62
CA HIS A 232 17.05 11.03 -21.57
C HIS A 232 17.73 11.58 -22.84
N SER A 233 18.91 11.05 -23.17
CA SER A 233 19.75 11.52 -24.29
C SER A 233 19.05 11.43 -25.66
N TYR A 234 18.21 10.40 -25.86
CA TYR A 234 17.50 10.19 -27.13
C TYR A 234 16.08 10.79 -27.20
N PHE A 235 15.44 11.09 -26.08
CA PHE A 235 14.01 11.46 -26.02
C PHE A 235 13.79 12.47 -24.90
N LYS A 236 13.99 13.77 -25.18
CA LYS A 236 13.71 14.81 -24.18
C LYS A 236 12.20 14.91 -23.97
N SER A 237 11.73 14.60 -22.77
CA SER A 237 10.33 14.75 -22.41
C SER A 237 10.17 15.78 -21.31
N SER A 238 9.25 16.74 -21.52
CA SER A 238 8.75 17.61 -20.45
C SER A 238 7.77 16.88 -19.52
N TYR A 239 7.35 15.67 -19.88
CA TYR A 239 6.38 14.87 -19.15
C TYR A 239 7.09 13.97 -18.14
N SER A 240 6.50 13.82 -16.95
CA SER A 240 7.05 13.06 -15.82
C SER A 240 6.24 11.82 -15.43
N ALA A 241 5.24 11.45 -16.23
CA ALA A 241 4.42 10.30 -15.90
C ALA A 241 5.19 9.00 -16.10
N VAL A 242 5.46 8.32 -14.99
CA VAL A 242 6.10 7.00 -14.96
C VAL A 242 5.10 6.02 -14.37
N TYR A 243 4.80 4.98 -15.14
CA TYR A 243 3.89 3.90 -14.78
C TYR A 243 4.66 2.61 -14.49
N GLN A 244 4.07 1.70 -13.75
CA GLN A 244 4.63 0.40 -13.43
C GLN A 244 4.46 -0.57 -14.60
N GLY A 245 5.53 -1.29 -14.92
CA GLY A 245 5.58 -2.31 -15.97
C GLY A 245 5.02 -3.66 -15.53
N ASN A 246 3.83 -3.70 -14.95
CA ASN A 246 3.18 -4.94 -14.52
C ASN A 246 1.82 -5.10 -15.20
N SER A 247 1.44 -6.33 -15.56
CA SER A 247 0.07 -6.60 -15.99
C SER A 247 -0.86 -6.47 -14.79
N VAL A 248 -1.65 -5.40 -14.76
CA VAL A 248 -2.62 -5.16 -13.68
C VAL A 248 -4.00 -5.60 -14.16
N ASP A 249 -4.47 -6.71 -13.61
CA ASP A 249 -5.90 -7.04 -13.60
C ASP A 249 -6.52 -6.42 -12.34
N ARG A 250 -7.12 -5.23 -12.53
CA ARG A 250 -7.63 -4.40 -11.42
C ARG A 250 -8.72 -5.12 -10.64
N ASP A 251 -9.61 -5.81 -11.34
CA ASP A 251 -10.77 -6.46 -10.74
C ASP A 251 -10.33 -7.65 -9.90
N TRP A 252 -9.46 -8.50 -10.45
CA TRP A 252 -8.92 -9.65 -9.73
C TRP A 252 -8.09 -9.22 -8.52
N ILE A 253 -7.22 -8.21 -8.68
CA ILE A 253 -6.39 -7.71 -7.57
C ILE A 253 -7.27 -7.12 -6.47
N SER A 254 -8.25 -6.30 -6.82
CA SER A 254 -9.15 -5.70 -5.84
C SER A 254 -9.92 -6.75 -5.03
N LEU A 255 -10.52 -7.73 -5.72
CA LEU A 255 -11.26 -8.83 -5.10
C LEU A 255 -10.36 -9.67 -4.18
N ARG A 256 -9.16 -10.03 -4.64
CA ARG A 256 -8.21 -10.81 -3.86
C ARG A 256 -7.88 -10.13 -2.52
N TYR A 257 -7.59 -8.83 -2.56
CA TYR A 257 -7.28 -8.09 -1.34
C TYR A 257 -8.49 -7.85 -0.45
N PHE A 258 -9.68 -7.68 -1.03
CA PHE A 258 -10.92 -7.65 -0.25
C PHE A 258 -11.15 -8.97 0.51
N VAL A 259 -10.96 -10.11 -0.15
CA VAL A 259 -11.03 -11.43 0.47
C VAL A 259 -10.00 -11.57 1.60
N TYR A 260 -8.77 -11.08 1.43
CA TYR A 260 -7.78 -11.07 2.51
C TYR A 260 -8.21 -10.23 3.71
N THR A 261 -8.86 -9.08 3.50
CA THR A 261 -9.45 -8.30 4.60
C THR A 261 -10.53 -9.09 5.33
N LEU A 262 -11.43 -9.76 4.59
CA LEU A 262 -12.50 -10.57 5.18
C LEU A 262 -11.96 -11.75 5.98
N LEU A 263 -10.97 -12.47 5.45
CA LEU A 263 -10.30 -13.57 6.14
C LEU A 263 -9.56 -13.09 7.39
N GLY A 264 -8.84 -11.97 7.31
CA GLY A 264 -8.20 -11.37 8.48
C GLY A 264 -9.21 -10.97 9.56
N PHE A 265 -10.34 -10.41 9.16
CA PHE A 265 -11.42 -10.07 10.08
C PHE A 265 -12.01 -11.33 10.75
N LEU A 266 -12.36 -12.35 9.96
CA LEU A 266 -13.06 -13.53 10.44
C LEU A 266 -12.17 -14.50 11.23
N LEU A 267 -10.93 -14.73 10.79
CA LEU A 267 -10.03 -15.74 11.37
C LEU A 267 -9.12 -15.19 12.47
N VAL A 268 -8.88 -13.88 12.50
CA VAL A 268 -7.95 -13.27 13.48
C VAL A 268 -8.71 -12.37 14.43
N VAL A 269 -9.44 -11.38 13.90
CA VAL A 269 -10.05 -10.35 14.75
C VAL A 269 -11.22 -10.87 15.56
N VAL A 270 -12.16 -11.60 14.95
CA VAL A 270 -13.31 -12.15 15.67
C VAL A 270 -12.87 -13.07 16.83
N PRO A 271 -11.97 -14.04 16.64
CA PRO A 271 -11.48 -14.88 17.74
C PRO A 271 -10.77 -14.09 18.85
N ILE A 272 -9.90 -13.14 18.49
CA ILE A 272 -9.19 -12.32 19.48
C ILE A 272 -10.19 -11.52 20.32
N TYR A 273 -11.19 -10.89 19.68
CA TYR A 273 -12.17 -10.09 20.39
C TYR A 273 -13.07 -10.95 21.28
N TRP A 274 -13.39 -12.17 20.85
CA TRP A 274 -14.11 -13.14 21.67
C TRP A 274 -13.30 -13.55 22.91
N LEU A 275 -12.00 -13.81 22.77
CA LEU A 275 -11.10 -14.11 23.88
C LEU A 275 -10.99 -12.94 24.86
N ILE A 276 -10.89 -11.70 24.37
CA ILE A 276 -10.86 -10.49 25.22
C ILE A 276 -12.15 -10.39 26.03
N ILE A 277 -13.31 -10.57 25.41
CA ILE A 277 -14.61 -10.52 26.11
C ILE A 277 -14.67 -11.63 27.17
N ARG A 278 -14.26 -12.87 26.84
CA ARG A 278 -14.22 -13.99 27.79
C ARG A 278 -13.30 -13.71 28.98
N TYR A 279 -12.13 -13.15 28.73
CA TYR A 279 -11.17 -12.79 29.78
C TYR A 279 -11.72 -11.69 30.71
N LEU A 280 -12.34 -10.65 30.14
CA LEU A 280 -12.97 -9.59 30.92
C LEU A 280 -14.11 -10.13 31.82
N ILE A 281 -14.96 -11.02 31.29
CA ILE A 281 -16.03 -11.67 32.07
C ILE A 281 -15.45 -12.54 33.19
N ALA A 282 -14.36 -13.27 32.94
CA ALA A 282 -13.75 -14.15 33.93
C ALA A 282 -13.15 -13.37 35.11
N ILE A 283 -12.52 -12.21 34.84
CA ILE A 283 -11.99 -11.33 35.89
C ILE A 283 -13.11 -10.78 36.76
N ASP A 284 -14.20 -10.28 36.14
CA ASP A 284 -15.34 -9.73 36.89
C ASP A 284 -16.00 -10.81 37.79
N GLY A 285 -15.97 -12.09 37.38
CA GLY A 285 -16.53 -13.20 38.15
C GLY A 285 -15.70 -13.64 39.37
N ASP A 286 -14.37 -13.49 39.33
CA ASP A 286 -13.48 -13.81 40.46
C ASP A 286 -13.58 -12.76 41.58
N ASP A 287 -13.74 -11.48 41.22
CA ASP A 287 -13.94 -10.40 42.20
C ASP A 287 -15.27 -10.58 42.97
N GLU A 288 -16.33 -11.09 42.33
CA GLU A 288 -17.63 -11.35 42.96
C GLU A 288 -17.58 -12.54 43.96
N GLN A 289 -16.74 -13.55 43.73
CA GLN A 289 -16.55 -14.67 44.67
C GLN A 289 -15.74 -14.27 45.90
N SER A 290 -14.77 -13.36 45.75
CA SER A 290 -13.98 -12.84 46.87
C SER A 290 -14.82 -12.05 47.90
N LEU A 291 -15.86 -11.37 47.42
CA LEU A 291 -16.79 -10.59 48.26
C LEU A 291 -17.80 -11.47 49.02
N ARG A 292 -18.19 -12.62 48.47
CA ARG A 292 -19.12 -13.56 49.13
C ARG A 292 -18.47 -14.41 50.24
N HIS A 293 -17.15 -14.43 50.33
CA HIS A 293 -16.43 -15.09 51.44
C HIS A 293 -16.21 -14.19 52.66
N ILE A 294 -16.73 -12.96 52.63
CA ILE A 294 -16.62 -11.97 53.73
C ILE A 294 -17.98 -11.79 54.45
N GLU A 295 -19.07 -12.40 53.99
CA GLU A 295 -20.36 -12.51 54.71
C GLU A 295 -20.47 -13.83 55.48
#